data_AF-A0A7C6VWS6-F1
#
_entry.id   AF-A0A7C6VWS6-F1
#
_cell.length_a   1.000
_cell.length_b   1.000
_cell.length_c   1.000
_cell.angle_alpha   90.00
_cell.angle_beta   90.00
_cell.angle_gamma   90.00
#
_symmetry.space_group_name_H-M   'P 1'
#
loop_
_entity.id
_entity.type
_entity.pdbx_description
1 polymer ?
#
loop_
_entity_poly.entity_id
_entity_poly.type
_entity_poly.pdbx_seq_one_letter_code
_entity_poly.pdbx_strand_id
1 'polypeptide(L)'
;MKNLMRQIKNYPSAVAGLAIILLLVALAIYAVTAIPYNEAVRLWRGGDNVWLETPRNARPAWFNWFYKEKKPVTIVRRTTDESAQKTELDLGGGVFIKDTILEFDFNYDDFPTELAIFFTASFQAARPNMNLVWVTPDGREIPLTELQVRANESYRVSQDSRLERRLGAKPEIGLFADPNNPGKPLKGTYQLRAEGMVFEEGSTVDASLVVYGQLHGLAGTDHRRRDLTVALLWGAPVALSFGMIAAVGSSLTTMMLAAAAVWFGGWVDWTIRRINEIVMILPLLPILIMIGLFYSRSIWSILGVVIALGIFGSGILSYRSMFLQVRESGYIEAARAYGAGNGRIIFRYMIPRILPVLIPGFVIQVPSYVFLEATLSVLGLGDPVLPTWGKILSDAQSNGALMNGYFYWVLEPAALLMLAGLGFVMLGFALDRIFNPRLRGL
;
A
#
# COMPACT_ATOMS: atom_id res chain seq x y z
N MET A 1 10.09 31.30 -14.61
CA MET A 1 9.01 30.65 -13.81
C MET A 1 7.65 31.32 -13.92
N LYS A 2 7.47 32.63 -13.62
CA LYS A 2 6.15 33.30 -13.68
C LYS A 2 5.41 33.16 -15.04
N ASN A 3 6.14 33.21 -16.15
CA ASN A 3 5.57 33.04 -17.50
C ASN A 3 5.11 31.59 -17.78
N LEU A 4 5.88 30.60 -17.31
CA LEU A 4 5.53 29.17 -17.47
C LEU A 4 4.26 28.83 -16.68
N MET A 5 4.13 29.30 -15.44
CA MET A 5 2.94 29.04 -14.63
C MET A 5 1.68 29.66 -15.23
N ARG A 6 1.81 30.84 -15.84
CA ARG A 6 0.71 31.49 -16.58
C ARG A 6 0.33 30.68 -17.82
N GLN A 7 1.30 30.12 -18.54
CA GLN A 7 1.05 29.27 -19.71
C GLN A 7 0.38 27.95 -19.31
N ILE A 8 0.83 27.30 -18.22
CA ILE A 8 0.20 26.08 -17.68
C ILE A 8 -1.27 26.32 -17.34
N LYS A 9 -1.60 27.47 -16.72
CA LYS A 9 -3.00 27.83 -16.40
C LYS A 9 -3.91 27.94 -17.63
N ASN A 10 -3.35 28.18 -18.81
CA ASN A 10 -4.13 28.26 -20.05
C ASN A 10 -4.50 26.88 -20.62
N TYR A 11 -3.93 25.79 -20.10
CA TYR A 11 -4.24 24.42 -20.52
C TYR A 11 -4.99 23.71 -19.39
N PRO A 12 -6.32 23.50 -19.51
CA PRO A 12 -7.12 22.82 -18.48
C PRO A 12 -6.57 21.43 -18.11
N SER A 13 -6.07 20.69 -19.10
CA SER A 13 -5.43 19.39 -18.89
C SER A 13 -4.16 19.49 -18.03
N ALA A 14 -3.36 20.54 -18.20
CA ALA A 14 -2.16 20.76 -17.39
C ALA A 14 -2.52 21.05 -15.93
N VAL A 15 -3.56 21.86 -15.70
CA VAL A 15 -4.03 22.21 -14.36
C VAL A 15 -4.58 20.97 -13.65
N ALA A 16 -5.40 20.17 -14.33
CA ALA A 16 -5.93 18.92 -13.78
C ALA A 16 -4.80 17.91 -13.50
N GLY A 17 -3.88 17.72 -14.45
CA GLY A 17 -2.73 16.82 -14.26
C GLY A 17 -1.84 17.25 -13.09
N LEU A 18 -1.55 18.55 -12.98
CA LEU A 18 -0.78 19.11 -11.86
C LEU A 18 -1.51 18.92 -10.51
N ALA A 19 -2.83 19.12 -10.47
CA ALA A 19 -3.62 18.90 -9.26
C ALA A 19 -3.56 17.44 -8.80
N ILE A 20 -3.65 16.48 -9.73
CA ILE A 20 -3.51 15.05 -9.43
C ILE A 20 -2.12 14.75 -8.88
N ILE A 21 -1.06 15.23 -9.54
CA ILE A 21 0.32 15.01 -9.07
C ILE A 21 0.53 15.62 -7.69
N LEU A 22 0.05 16.84 -7.44
CA LEU A 22 0.16 17.49 -6.14
C LEU A 22 -0.59 16.72 -5.06
N LEU A 23 -1.76 16.16 -5.37
CA LEU A 23 -2.50 15.30 -4.45
C LEU A 23 -1.73 14.02 -4.12
N LEU A 24 -1.13 13.38 -5.13
CA LEU A 24 -0.31 12.17 -4.93
C LEU A 24 0.97 12.47 -4.14
N VAL A 25 1.60 13.63 -4.37
CA VAL A 25 2.76 14.08 -3.60
C VAL A 25 2.35 14.39 -2.15
N ALA A 26 1.21 15.05 -1.94
CA ALA A 26 0.69 15.30 -0.60
C ALA A 26 0.36 13.99 0.13
N LEU A 27 -0.24 13.03 -0.57
CA LEU A 27 -0.50 11.67 -0.07
C LEU A 27 0.81 10.97 0.31
N ALA A 28 1.84 11.08 -0.53
CA ALA A 28 3.14 10.48 -0.28
C ALA A 28 3.86 11.11 0.93
N ILE A 29 3.80 12.44 1.06
CA ILE A 29 4.35 13.14 2.23
C ILE A 29 3.59 12.71 3.48
N TYR A 30 2.26 12.71 3.43
CA TYR A 30 1.41 12.27 4.53
C TYR A 30 1.71 10.82 4.95
N ALA A 31 1.87 9.91 3.99
CA ALA A 31 2.18 8.51 4.29
C ALA A 31 3.49 8.35 5.06
N VAL A 32 4.55 9.05 4.62
CA VAL A 32 5.88 8.98 5.25
C VAL A 32 5.91 9.65 6.62
N THR A 33 5.10 10.70 6.83
CA THR A 33 5.02 11.38 8.13
C THR A 33 4.11 10.66 9.12
N ALA A 34 2.96 10.16 8.68
CA ALA A 34 1.98 9.50 9.54
C ALA A 34 2.39 8.08 9.94
N ILE A 35 3.06 7.35 9.05
CA ILE A 35 3.50 5.98 9.29
C ILE A 35 5.00 5.96 8.96
N PRO A 36 5.94 6.06 9.91
CA PRO A 36 7.37 6.06 9.60
C PRO A 36 7.83 4.76 8.92
N TYR A 37 8.97 4.79 8.22
CA TYR A 37 9.48 3.66 7.42
C TYR A 37 9.52 2.33 8.19
N ASN A 38 10.09 2.31 9.40
CA ASN A 38 10.19 1.10 10.22
C ASN A 38 8.81 0.56 10.62
N GLU A 39 7.88 1.47 10.88
CA GLU A 39 6.50 1.13 11.23
C GLU A 39 5.75 0.56 10.03
N ALA A 40 5.92 1.15 8.85
CA ALA A 40 5.36 0.65 7.61
C ALA A 40 5.82 -0.78 7.32
N VAL A 41 7.11 -1.06 7.50
CA VAL A 41 7.68 -2.40 7.35
C VAL A 41 7.13 -3.36 8.40
N ARG A 42 7.01 -2.93 9.66
CA ARG A 42 6.43 -3.74 10.75
C ARG A 42 4.98 -4.12 10.44
N LEU A 43 4.16 -3.13 10.09
CA LEU A 43 2.77 -3.30 9.72
C LEU A 43 2.61 -4.18 8.48
N TRP A 44 3.41 -3.96 7.44
CA TRP A 44 3.30 -4.71 6.19
C TRP A 44 3.76 -6.16 6.28
N ARG A 45 4.88 -6.40 6.99
CA ARG A 45 5.38 -7.77 7.20
C ARG A 45 4.50 -8.56 8.15
N GLY A 46 3.74 -7.86 9.01
CA GLY A 46 2.78 -8.47 9.91
C GLY A 46 3.45 -9.48 10.83
N GLY A 47 4.51 -9.06 11.55
CA GLY A 47 5.14 -9.88 12.60
C GLY A 47 4.13 -10.32 13.67
N ASP A 48 4.52 -11.26 14.53
CA ASP A 48 3.62 -11.95 15.45
C ASP A 48 2.73 -10.95 16.22
N ASN A 49 1.44 -11.02 15.94
CA ASN A 49 0.32 -10.38 16.61
C ASN A 49 -0.16 -8.98 16.14
N VAL A 50 0.44 -8.36 15.12
CA VAL A 50 0.04 -6.99 14.70
C VAL A 50 -1.42 -6.87 14.26
N TRP A 51 -1.91 -7.87 13.51
CA TRP A 51 -3.21 -7.85 12.84
C TRP A 51 -4.15 -8.93 13.38
N LEU A 52 -4.04 -9.28 14.66
CA LEU A 52 -4.91 -10.31 15.24
C LEU A 52 -6.37 -9.85 15.24
N GLU A 53 -6.63 -8.60 15.61
CA GLU A 53 -7.99 -8.08 15.78
C GLU A 53 -8.67 -7.68 14.46
N THR A 54 -7.95 -7.73 13.33
CA THR A 54 -8.50 -7.40 12.01
C THR A 54 -9.01 -8.66 11.30
N PRO A 55 -10.10 -8.58 10.54
CA PRO A 55 -10.65 -9.73 9.83
C PRO A 55 -9.79 -10.13 8.63
N ARG A 56 -9.98 -11.36 8.15
CA ARG A 56 -9.39 -11.81 6.88
C ARG A 56 -10.29 -11.43 5.72
N ASN A 57 -9.71 -10.92 4.65
CA ASN A 57 -10.41 -10.65 3.38
C ASN A 57 -11.70 -9.81 3.51
N ALA A 58 -11.81 -8.95 4.53
CA ALA A 58 -12.97 -8.08 4.69
C ALA A 58 -12.92 -6.91 3.71
N ARG A 59 -14.07 -6.60 3.11
CA ARG A 59 -14.21 -5.45 2.20
C ARG A 59 -14.17 -4.13 2.98
N PRO A 60 -13.95 -2.98 2.31
CA PRO A 60 -14.02 -1.69 2.97
C PRO A 60 -15.36 -1.42 3.69
N ALA A 61 -15.33 -0.76 4.85
CA ALA A 61 -16.51 -0.49 5.66
C ALA A 61 -17.58 0.33 4.93
N TRP A 62 -17.17 1.25 4.05
CA TRP A 62 -18.07 2.11 3.29
C TRP A 62 -18.94 1.35 2.27
N PHE A 63 -18.67 0.07 2.00
CA PHE A 63 -19.58 -0.77 1.20
C PHE A 63 -20.99 -0.85 1.79
N ASN A 64 -21.14 -0.70 3.11
CA ASN A 64 -22.44 -0.66 3.75
C ASN A 64 -23.30 0.53 3.32
N TRP A 65 -22.75 1.59 2.70
CA TRP A 65 -23.57 2.66 2.11
C TRP A 65 -24.33 2.21 0.88
N PHE A 66 -23.83 1.20 0.17
CA PHE A 66 -24.44 0.66 -1.05
C PHE A 66 -25.29 -0.59 -0.79
N TYR A 67 -25.08 -1.28 0.34
CA TYR A 67 -25.87 -2.45 0.69
C TYR A 67 -27.22 -2.09 1.30
N LYS A 68 -28.27 -2.73 0.78
CA LYS A 68 -29.62 -2.72 1.37
C LYS A 68 -29.62 -3.46 2.71
N GLU A 69 -29.07 -4.67 2.73
CA GLU A 69 -28.83 -5.44 3.94
C GLU A 69 -27.45 -5.11 4.52
N LYS A 70 -27.40 -4.59 5.75
CA LYS A 70 -26.15 -4.17 6.39
C LYS A 70 -25.32 -5.38 6.78
N LYS A 71 -24.09 -5.42 6.26
CA LYS A 71 -23.10 -6.45 6.60
C LYS A 71 -22.33 -6.05 7.85
N PRO A 72 -21.90 -7.01 8.69
CA PRO A 72 -21.22 -6.70 9.93
C PRO A 72 -19.86 -6.07 9.68
N VAL A 73 -19.61 -4.96 10.37
CA VAL A 73 -18.28 -4.37 10.51
C VAL A 73 -17.61 -5.05 11.70
N THR A 74 -16.28 -5.17 11.67
CA THR A 74 -15.55 -5.78 12.79
C THR A 74 -15.73 -4.97 14.08
N ILE A 75 -16.06 -5.66 15.17
CA ILE A 75 -16.27 -5.07 16.49
C ILE A 75 -15.19 -5.61 17.42
N VAL A 76 -14.51 -4.71 18.11
CA VAL A 76 -13.54 -5.04 19.17
C VAL A 76 -14.03 -4.43 20.47
N ARG A 77 -14.04 -5.22 21.54
CA ARG A 77 -14.35 -4.77 22.91
C ARG A 77 -13.27 -5.28 23.85
N ARG A 78 -12.70 -4.39 24.65
CA ARG A 78 -11.64 -4.73 25.60
C ARG A 78 -12.11 -4.47 27.02
N THR A 79 -11.63 -5.28 27.96
CA THR A 79 -11.85 -5.04 29.39
C THR A 79 -11.19 -3.75 29.87
N THR A 80 -10.25 -3.19 29.11
CA THR A 80 -9.62 -1.89 29.37
C THR A 80 -10.47 -0.70 28.95
N ASP A 81 -11.53 -0.91 28.15
CA ASP A 81 -12.40 0.17 27.70
C ASP A 81 -13.26 0.68 28.88
N GLU A 82 -13.52 1.99 28.97
CA GLU A 82 -14.31 2.60 30.06
C GLU A 82 -15.75 2.05 30.14
N SER A 83 -16.26 1.46 29.06
CA SER A 83 -17.58 0.84 28.98
C SER A 83 -17.66 -0.57 29.59
N ALA A 84 -16.52 -1.18 29.94
CA ALA A 84 -16.51 -2.51 30.54
C ALA A 84 -16.96 -2.47 32.00
N GLN A 85 -18.03 -3.19 32.33
CA GLN A 85 -18.48 -3.31 33.72
C GLN A 85 -17.63 -4.37 34.41
N LYS A 86 -16.95 -3.98 35.49
CA LYS A 86 -16.11 -4.85 36.31
C LYS A 86 -16.65 -4.92 37.72
N THR A 87 -16.83 -6.13 38.22
CA THR A 87 -17.13 -6.39 39.63
C THR A 87 -15.97 -7.20 40.21
N GLU A 88 -15.39 -6.70 41.29
CA GLU A 88 -14.33 -7.39 42.03
C GLU A 88 -14.85 -7.71 43.43
N LEU A 89 -14.84 -8.99 43.78
CA LEU A 89 -15.23 -9.47 45.09
C LEU A 89 -14.06 -10.23 45.72
N ASP A 90 -13.58 -9.74 46.86
CA ASP A 90 -12.58 -10.43 47.67
C ASP A 90 -13.26 -11.54 48.49
N LEU A 91 -12.83 -12.79 48.28
CA LEU A 91 -13.32 -13.94 49.02
C LEU A 91 -12.46 -14.27 50.25
N GLY A 92 -11.38 -13.52 50.48
CA GLY A 92 -10.38 -13.78 51.51
C GLY A 92 -9.36 -14.86 51.09
N GLY A 93 -8.20 -14.85 51.75
CA GLY A 93 -7.13 -15.82 51.48
C GLY A 93 -6.39 -15.62 50.14
N GLY A 94 -6.46 -14.42 49.55
CA GLY A 94 -5.82 -14.08 48.28
C GLY A 94 -6.62 -14.47 47.04
N VAL A 95 -7.86 -14.93 47.21
CA VAL A 95 -8.76 -15.31 46.11
C VAL A 95 -9.74 -14.17 45.81
N PHE A 96 -9.74 -13.70 44.56
CA PHE A 96 -10.63 -12.65 44.07
C PHE A 96 -11.50 -13.19 42.94
N ILE A 97 -12.80 -12.93 43.00
CA ILE A 97 -13.68 -13.06 41.85
C ILE A 97 -13.60 -11.76 41.05
N LYS A 98 -13.27 -11.88 39.76
CA LYS A 98 -13.25 -10.78 38.79
C LYS A 98 -14.22 -11.10 37.67
N ASP A 99 -15.41 -10.52 37.77
CA ASP A 99 -16.41 -10.63 36.73
C ASP A 99 -16.33 -9.42 35.82
N THR A 100 -16.18 -9.67 34.52
CA THR A 100 -16.18 -8.60 33.52
C THR A 100 -17.23 -8.86 32.46
N ILE A 101 -18.03 -7.83 32.16
CA ILE A 101 -19.04 -7.87 31.12
C ILE A 101 -18.60 -6.98 29.97
N LEU A 102 -18.42 -7.60 28.79
CA LEU A 102 -18.15 -6.91 27.53
C LEU A 102 -19.44 -6.84 26.71
N GLU A 103 -20.02 -5.66 26.66
CA GLU A 103 -21.26 -5.40 25.93
C GLU A 103 -21.01 -4.79 24.54
N PHE A 104 -21.79 -5.24 23.55
CA PHE A 104 -21.77 -4.65 22.22
C PHE A 104 -23.11 -4.81 21.47
N ASP A 105 -23.43 -3.81 20.67
CA ASP A 105 -24.61 -3.84 19.81
C ASP A 105 -24.31 -4.51 18.47
N PHE A 106 -25.18 -5.44 18.09
CA PHE A 106 -25.12 -6.11 16.79
C PHE A 106 -26.41 -5.82 16.00
N ASN A 107 -26.35 -4.78 15.17
CA ASN A 107 -27.49 -4.29 14.37
C ASN A 107 -27.30 -4.56 12.87
N TYR A 108 -26.85 -5.76 12.52
CA TYR A 108 -26.56 -6.16 11.14
C TYR A 108 -27.53 -7.24 10.65
N ASP A 109 -27.63 -7.38 9.33
CA ASP A 109 -28.57 -8.30 8.65
C ASP A 109 -27.92 -9.64 8.27
N ASP A 110 -26.64 -9.81 8.58
CA ASP A 110 -25.84 -10.98 8.22
C ASP A 110 -24.84 -11.34 9.34
N PHE A 111 -24.36 -12.57 9.32
CA PHE A 111 -23.50 -13.13 10.35
C PHE A 111 -22.05 -12.61 10.27
N PRO A 112 -21.35 -12.51 11.41
CA PRO A 112 -19.90 -12.29 11.43
C PRO A 112 -19.17 -13.45 10.75
N THR A 113 -17.92 -13.22 10.36
CA THR A 113 -17.10 -14.23 9.67
C THR A 113 -16.42 -15.17 10.65
N GLU A 114 -15.96 -14.64 11.78
CA GLU A 114 -15.23 -15.36 12.80
C GLU A 114 -15.44 -14.69 14.17
N LEU A 115 -15.11 -15.41 15.24
CA LEU A 115 -15.10 -14.93 16.61
C LEU A 115 -13.81 -15.38 17.32
N ALA A 116 -13.17 -14.46 18.04
CA ALA A 116 -12.05 -14.79 18.91
C ALA A 116 -12.06 -13.93 20.18
N ILE A 117 -11.51 -14.49 21.25
CA ILE A 117 -11.28 -13.80 22.51
C ILE A 117 -9.80 -13.94 22.83
N PHE A 118 -9.12 -12.81 23.02
CA PHE A 118 -7.72 -12.75 23.40
C PHE A 118 -7.60 -12.40 24.87
N PHE A 119 -6.73 -13.09 25.59
CA PHE A 119 -6.48 -12.84 26.99
C PHE A 119 -5.03 -12.42 27.20
N THR A 120 -4.86 -11.41 28.04
CA THR A 120 -3.56 -11.02 28.60
C THR A 120 -3.68 -11.13 30.11
N ALA A 121 -2.81 -11.93 30.74
CA ALA A 121 -2.85 -12.13 32.18
C ALA A 121 -1.46 -11.95 32.80
N SER A 122 -1.45 -11.40 34.02
CA SER A 122 -0.27 -11.27 34.86
C SER A 122 -0.51 -12.01 36.18
N PHE A 123 0.34 -12.97 36.52
CA PHE A 123 0.27 -13.81 37.72
C PHE A 123 1.66 -14.35 38.10
N GLN A 124 1.89 -14.75 39.36
CA GLN A 124 3.19 -15.29 39.79
C GLN A 124 3.28 -16.80 39.65
N ALA A 125 2.38 -17.55 40.29
CA ALA A 125 2.39 -19.02 40.26
C ALA A 125 1.05 -19.63 39.86
N ALA A 126 -0.06 -19.10 40.36
CA ALA A 126 -1.39 -19.63 40.11
C ALA A 126 -2.06 -18.96 38.91
N ARG A 127 -2.41 -19.78 37.90
CA ARG A 127 -3.10 -19.29 36.70
C ARG A 127 -4.55 -18.93 37.01
N PRO A 128 -5.04 -17.77 36.56
CA PRO A 128 -6.44 -17.43 36.64
C PRO A 128 -7.31 -18.42 35.88
N ASN A 129 -8.47 -18.76 36.43
CA ASN A 129 -9.47 -19.58 35.76
C ASN A 129 -10.62 -18.69 35.31
N MET A 130 -11.00 -18.78 34.03
CA MET A 130 -12.07 -17.97 33.43
C MET A 130 -13.15 -18.88 32.86
N ASN A 131 -14.39 -18.64 33.28
CA ASN A 131 -15.61 -19.15 32.67
C ASN A 131 -16.18 -18.09 31.72
N LEU A 132 -16.48 -18.48 30.48
CA LEU A 132 -16.99 -17.57 29.46
C LEU A 132 -18.44 -17.93 29.12
N VAL A 133 -19.33 -16.96 29.27
CA VAL A 133 -20.75 -17.10 28.96
C VAL A 133 -21.17 -16.05 27.93
N TRP A 134 -21.81 -16.50 26.86
CA TRP A 134 -22.37 -15.63 25.83
C TRP A 134 -23.84 -15.38 26.12
N VAL A 135 -24.23 -14.11 26.24
CA VAL A 135 -25.60 -13.71 26.51
C VAL A 135 -26.18 -13.03 25.28
N THR A 136 -27.30 -13.55 24.79
CA THR A 136 -27.99 -13.05 23.60
C THR A 136 -28.99 -11.94 23.96
N PRO A 137 -29.43 -11.12 22.98
CA PRO A 137 -30.39 -10.04 23.23
C PRO A 137 -31.73 -10.49 23.81
N ASP A 138 -32.13 -11.74 23.55
CA ASP A 138 -33.35 -12.36 24.10
C ASP A 138 -33.13 -13.03 25.47
N GLY A 139 -31.95 -12.86 26.07
CA GLY A 139 -31.62 -13.28 27.44
C GLY A 139 -31.16 -14.73 27.58
N ARG A 140 -30.90 -15.46 26.48
CA ARG A 140 -30.33 -16.82 26.57
C ARG A 140 -28.88 -16.73 26.98
N GLU A 141 -28.48 -17.57 27.92
CA GLU A 141 -27.10 -17.72 28.35
C GLU A 141 -26.52 -19.00 27.75
N ILE A 142 -25.46 -18.85 26.96
CA ILE A 142 -24.80 -19.93 26.22
C ILE A 142 -23.37 -20.05 26.76
N PRO A 143 -23.08 -21.06 27.61
CA PRO A 143 -21.72 -21.28 28.09
C PRO A 143 -20.79 -21.58 26.91
N LEU A 144 -19.69 -20.85 26.78
CA LEU A 144 -18.71 -21.05 25.72
C LEU A 144 -17.69 -22.10 26.15
N THR A 145 -16.86 -21.78 27.14
CA THR A 145 -15.81 -22.66 27.65
C THR A 145 -15.33 -22.19 29.02
N GLU A 146 -14.66 -23.08 29.74
CA GLU A 146 -13.91 -22.79 30.96
C GLU A 146 -12.42 -23.04 30.66
N LEU A 147 -11.55 -22.08 30.97
CA LEU A 147 -10.13 -22.19 30.70
C LEU A 147 -9.24 -21.57 31.77
N GLN A 148 -8.06 -22.17 31.95
CA GLN A 148 -6.96 -21.54 32.69
C GLN A 148 -6.16 -20.63 31.75
N VAL A 149 -6.17 -19.34 32.04
CA VAL A 149 -5.56 -18.31 31.19
C VAL A 149 -4.05 -18.28 31.41
N ARG A 150 -3.29 -18.36 30.30
CA ARG A 150 -1.84 -18.13 30.28
C ARG A 150 -1.53 -16.64 30.09
N ALA A 151 -0.26 -16.26 30.21
CA ALA A 151 0.15 -14.86 30.05
C ALA A 151 -0.35 -14.21 28.75
N ASN A 152 -0.28 -14.95 27.64
CA ASN A 152 -0.95 -14.64 26.38
C ASN A 152 -1.72 -15.90 25.93
N GLU A 153 -3.04 -15.81 25.90
CA GLU A 153 -3.91 -16.93 25.52
C GLU A 153 -4.92 -16.46 24.47
N SER A 154 -5.29 -17.32 23.53
CA SER A 154 -6.30 -16.97 22.52
C SER A 154 -7.32 -18.09 22.39
N TYR A 155 -8.56 -17.78 22.71
CA TYR A 155 -9.68 -18.68 22.48
C TYR A 155 -10.36 -18.32 21.15
N ARG A 156 -10.16 -19.16 20.14
CA ARG A 156 -10.78 -19.02 18.81
C ARG A 156 -12.15 -19.69 18.81
N VAL A 157 -13.17 -18.95 19.24
CA VAL A 157 -14.56 -19.43 19.37
C VAL A 157 -15.03 -20.12 18.09
N SER A 158 -14.77 -19.56 16.92
CA SER A 158 -15.14 -20.15 15.61
C SER A 158 -14.44 -21.47 15.26
N GLN A 159 -13.43 -21.89 16.03
CA GLN A 159 -12.72 -23.15 15.85
C GLN A 159 -13.11 -24.19 16.93
N ASP A 160 -14.04 -23.86 17.83
CA ASP A 160 -14.49 -24.78 18.87
C ASP A 160 -15.53 -25.79 18.33
N SER A 161 -15.05 -27.01 18.04
CA SER A 161 -15.89 -28.10 17.55
C SER A 161 -16.89 -28.66 18.57
N ARG A 162 -16.70 -28.44 19.88
CA ARG A 162 -17.67 -28.84 20.91
C ARG A 162 -18.82 -27.85 20.94
N LEU A 163 -18.51 -26.57 20.86
CA LEU A 163 -19.51 -25.51 20.76
C LEU A 163 -20.31 -25.63 19.46
N GLU A 164 -19.65 -25.87 18.33
CA GLU A 164 -20.31 -26.12 17.04
C GLU A 164 -21.32 -27.28 17.13
N ARG A 165 -20.94 -28.39 17.76
CA ARG A 165 -21.83 -29.54 17.99
C ARG A 165 -23.02 -29.21 18.89
N ARG A 166 -22.82 -28.38 19.92
CA ARG A 166 -23.90 -27.94 20.84
C ARG A 166 -24.89 -26.99 20.16
N LEU A 167 -24.40 -26.13 19.26
CA LEU A 167 -25.22 -25.16 18.54
C LEU A 167 -25.87 -25.74 17.28
N GLY A 168 -25.35 -26.85 16.73
CA GLY A 168 -25.82 -27.43 15.48
C GLY A 168 -25.47 -26.61 14.24
N ALA A 169 -24.62 -25.59 14.40
CA ALA A 169 -24.14 -24.68 13.36
C ALA A 169 -22.77 -24.14 13.77
N LYS A 170 -22.04 -23.53 12.83
CA LYS A 170 -20.78 -22.86 13.14
C LYS A 170 -20.97 -21.84 14.27
N PRO A 171 -20.01 -21.72 15.21
CA PRO A 171 -20.20 -20.87 16.39
C PRO A 171 -20.58 -19.41 16.07
N GLU A 172 -19.95 -18.80 15.06
CA GLU A 172 -20.26 -17.44 14.61
C GLU A 172 -21.68 -17.26 14.04
N ILE A 173 -22.32 -18.34 13.60
CA ILE A 173 -23.72 -18.35 13.15
C ILE A 173 -24.62 -18.67 14.33
N GLY A 174 -24.37 -19.79 15.02
CA GLY A 174 -25.23 -20.31 16.09
C GLY A 174 -25.36 -19.38 17.29
N LEU A 175 -24.31 -18.63 17.64
CA LEU A 175 -24.34 -17.65 18.74
C LEU A 175 -25.16 -16.39 18.42
N PHE A 176 -25.36 -16.11 17.14
CA PHE A 176 -26.09 -14.93 16.66
C PHE A 176 -27.46 -15.28 16.08
N ALA A 177 -27.76 -16.55 15.78
CA ALA A 177 -28.98 -16.94 15.10
C ALA A 177 -30.24 -16.56 15.90
N ASP A 178 -31.20 -15.96 15.19
CA ASP A 178 -32.55 -15.71 15.70
C ASP A 178 -33.30 -17.05 15.87
N PRO A 179 -33.81 -17.38 17.07
CA PRO A 179 -34.57 -18.60 17.30
C PRO A 179 -35.79 -18.75 16.37
N ASN A 180 -36.41 -17.63 16.00
CA ASN A 180 -37.59 -17.62 15.13
C ASN A 180 -37.22 -17.61 13.65
N ASN A 181 -35.99 -17.22 13.31
CA ASN A 181 -35.49 -17.18 11.94
C ASN A 181 -33.97 -17.48 11.89
N PRO A 182 -33.56 -18.76 11.97
CA PRO A 182 -32.15 -19.14 12.11
C PRO A 182 -31.23 -18.69 10.96
N GLY A 183 -31.80 -18.29 9.81
CA GLY A 183 -31.04 -17.75 8.68
C GLY A 183 -30.65 -16.27 8.83
N LYS A 184 -31.07 -15.59 9.89
CA LYS A 184 -30.73 -14.20 10.18
C LYS A 184 -30.18 -14.05 11.61
N PRO A 185 -29.27 -13.09 11.83
CA PRO A 185 -28.82 -12.79 13.18
C PRO A 185 -29.93 -12.08 13.98
N LEU A 186 -30.06 -12.42 15.25
CA LEU A 186 -30.87 -11.70 16.22
C LEU A 186 -30.20 -10.35 16.48
N LYS A 187 -30.92 -9.27 16.18
CA LYS A 187 -30.40 -7.91 16.41
C LYS A 187 -30.58 -7.49 17.85
N GLY A 188 -29.64 -6.70 18.36
CA GLY A 188 -29.70 -6.12 19.69
C GLY A 188 -28.36 -6.19 20.39
N THR A 189 -28.41 -6.08 21.71
CA THR A 189 -27.23 -5.98 22.56
C THR A 189 -26.82 -7.36 23.06
N TYR A 190 -25.59 -7.74 22.75
CA TYR A 190 -24.97 -8.98 23.20
C TYR A 190 -23.98 -8.70 24.32
N GLN A 191 -23.80 -9.67 25.22
CA GLN A 191 -22.81 -9.59 26.27
C GLN A 191 -21.93 -10.83 26.27
N LEU A 192 -20.62 -10.63 26.38
CA LEU A 192 -19.70 -11.67 26.81
C LEU A 192 -19.42 -11.45 28.29
N ARG A 193 -19.89 -12.38 29.13
CA ARG A 193 -19.54 -12.43 30.56
C ARG A 193 -18.32 -13.30 30.72
N ALA A 194 -17.25 -12.72 31.24
CA ALA A 194 -16.03 -13.40 31.60
C ALA A 194 -15.95 -13.42 33.13
N GLU A 195 -16.31 -14.56 33.69
CA GLU A 195 -16.39 -14.79 35.14
C GLU A 195 -15.11 -15.50 35.56
N GLY A 196 -14.32 -14.87 36.41
CA GLY A 196 -12.95 -15.29 36.67
C GLY A 196 -12.63 -15.42 38.14
N MET A 197 -11.89 -16.47 38.52
CA MET A 197 -11.24 -16.53 39.82
C MET A 197 -9.74 -16.31 39.65
N VAL A 198 -9.22 -15.38 40.43
CA VAL A 198 -7.81 -15.06 40.54
C VAL A 198 -7.33 -15.50 41.92
N PHE A 199 -6.20 -16.20 41.99
CA PHE A 199 -5.77 -16.92 43.20
C PHE A 199 -4.61 -16.25 43.94
N GLU A 200 -4.18 -15.06 43.52
CA GLU A 200 -3.08 -14.30 44.11
C GLU A 200 -3.39 -12.79 44.06
N GLU A 201 -2.98 -12.05 45.10
CA GLU A 201 -3.07 -10.58 45.11
C GLU A 201 -2.26 -9.94 43.98
N GLY A 202 -2.83 -8.93 43.32
CA GLY A 202 -2.18 -8.20 42.22
C GLY A 202 -2.24 -8.90 40.86
N SER A 203 -2.80 -10.12 40.78
CA SER A 203 -3.00 -10.78 39.50
C SER A 203 -4.13 -10.13 38.69
N THR A 204 -3.89 -9.98 37.39
CA THR A 204 -4.83 -9.33 36.45
C THR A 204 -5.12 -10.23 35.27
N VAL A 205 -6.36 -10.14 34.78
CA VAL A 205 -6.79 -10.79 33.54
C VAL A 205 -7.56 -9.75 32.73
N ASP A 206 -7.06 -9.47 31.55
CA ASP A 206 -7.74 -8.65 30.56
C ASP A 206 -8.18 -9.52 29.39
N ALA A 207 -9.35 -9.22 28.86
CA ALA A 207 -9.95 -9.91 27.72
C ALA A 207 -10.29 -8.92 26.61
N SER A 208 -10.04 -9.32 25.37
CA SER A 208 -10.44 -8.60 24.16
C SER A 208 -11.31 -9.50 23.32
N LEU A 209 -12.60 -9.22 23.26
CA LEU A 209 -13.53 -9.86 22.34
C LEU A 209 -13.39 -9.22 20.97
N VAL A 210 -13.21 -10.07 19.95
CA VAL A 210 -13.21 -9.66 18.55
C VAL A 210 -14.29 -10.42 17.80
N VAL A 211 -15.27 -9.67 17.32
CA VAL A 211 -16.30 -10.13 16.39
C VAL A 211 -15.87 -9.71 14.99
N TYR A 212 -15.32 -10.65 14.21
CA TYR A 212 -14.80 -10.34 12.89
C TYR A 212 -15.95 -10.11 11.90
N GLY A 213 -16.01 -8.90 11.36
CA GLY A 213 -17.01 -8.53 10.37
C GLY A 213 -16.67 -9.06 8.98
N GLN A 214 -17.60 -8.87 8.05
CA GLN A 214 -17.34 -8.98 6.62
C GLN A 214 -16.73 -7.70 6.05
N LEU A 215 -16.83 -6.60 6.80
CA LEU A 215 -16.33 -5.28 6.43
C LEU A 215 -15.34 -4.73 7.47
N HIS A 216 -14.35 -3.97 7.00
CA HIS A 216 -13.33 -3.36 7.86
C HIS A 216 -12.66 -2.15 7.20
N GLY A 217 -12.33 -1.13 7.99
CA GLY A 217 -11.47 -0.01 7.58
C GLY A 217 -11.90 0.75 6.33
N LEU A 218 -10.99 1.57 5.80
CA LEU A 218 -11.23 2.37 4.59
C LEU A 218 -10.91 1.62 3.29
N ALA A 219 -9.97 0.69 3.33
CA ALA A 219 -9.50 -0.09 2.18
C ALA A 219 -9.74 -1.60 2.31
N GLY A 220 -10.39 -2.04 3.40
CA GLY A 220 -10.53 -3.46 3.67
C GLY A 220 -9.21 -4.11 4.11
N THR A 221 -9.21 -5.43 4.09
CA THR A 221 -8.12 -6.26 4.63
C THR A 221 -7.75 -7.37 3.68
N ASP A 222 -6.56 -7.93 3.85
CA ASP A 222 -6.08 -9.01 3.00
C ASP A 222 -6.16 -10.41 3.65
N HIS A 223 -5.66 -11.43 2.94
CA HIS A 223 -5.60 -12.83 3.39
C HIS A 223 -4.80 -13.01 4.69
N ARG A 224 -3.91 -12.08 5.00
CA ARG A 224 -3.07 -12.05 6.20
C ARG A 224 -3.63 -11.10 7.27
N ARG A 225 -4.88 -10.64 7.14
CA ARG A 225 -5.54 -9.66 8.01
C ARG A 225 -4.95 -8.25 7.93
N ARG A 226 -4.01 -7.98 7.03
CA ARG A 226 -3.37 -6.65 6.94
C ARG A 226 -4.38 -5.64 6.43
N ASP A 227 -4.45 -4.48 7.07
CA ASP A 227 -5.20 -3.34 6.53
C ASP A 227 -4.52 -2.83 5.26
N LEU A 228 -5.24 -2.87 4.13
CA LEU A 228 -4.72 -2.44 2.83
C LEU A 228 -4.44 -0.94 2.79
N THR A 229 -5.04 -0.14 3.68
CA THR A 229 -4.82 1.30 3.77
C THR A 229 -3.34 1.62 3.96
N VAL A 230 -2.64 0.83 4.78
CA VAL A 230 -1.21 1.00 5.02
C VAL A 230 -0.43 0.91 3.71
N ALA A 231 -0.72 -0.10 2.89
CA ALA A 231 -0.01 -0.34 1.64
C ALA A 231 -0.44 0.59 0.50
N LEU A 232 -1.69 1.04 0.48
CA LEU A 232 -2.15 2.06 -0.47
C LEU A 232 -1.49 3.42 -0.19
N LEU A 233 -1.34 3.79 1.08
CA LEU A 233 -0.63 5.01 1.48
C LEU A 233 0.87 4.92 1.16
N TRP A 234 1.54 3.87 1.64
CA TRP A 234 2.98 3.71 1.44
C TRP A 234 3.40 3.33 0.02
N GLY A 235 2.49 2.81 -0.80
CA GLY A 235 2.75 2.61 -2.22
C GLY A 235 2.94 3.92 -2.99
N ALA A 236 2.32 5.02 -2.55
CA ALA A 236 2.45 6.33 -3.20
C ALA A 236 3.88 6.90 -3.19
N PRO A 237 4.58 7.06 -2.04
CA PRO A 237 5.95 7.56 -2.03
C PRO A 237 6.91 6.63 -2.77
N VAL A 238 6.70 5.31 -2.70
CA VAL A 238 7.54 4.33 -3.40
C VAL A 238 7.37 4.45 -4.92
N ALA A 239 6.13 4.43 -5.41
CA ALA A 239 5.83 4.56 -6.84
C ALA A 239 6.34 5.90 -7.40
N LEU A 240 6.02 7.02 -6.75
CA LEU A 240 6.45 8.34 -7.20
C LEU A 240 7.99 8.47 -7.19
N SER A 241 8.65 8.02 -6.13
CA SER A 241 10.12 8.08 -6.04
C SER A 241 10.77 7.22 -7.12
N PHE A 242 10.32 5.97 -7.28
CA PHE A 242 10.84 5.07 -8.30
C PHE A 242 10.68 5.67 -9.70
N GLY A 243 9.46 6.10 -10.05
CA GLY A 243 9.14 6.65 -11.36
C GLY A 243 9.90 7.94 -11.67
N MET A 244 9.95 8.88 -10.72
CA MET A 244 10.64 10.16 -10.91
C MET A 244 12.16 10.00 -10.97
N ILE A 245 12.76 9.23 -10.05
CA ILE A 245 14.21 9.03 -10.03
C ILE A 245 14.65 8.26 -11.28
N ALA A 246 13.89 7.24 -11.71
CA ALA A 246 14.15 6.53 -12.96
C ALA A 246 14.11 7.48 -14.16
N ALA A 247 13.02 8.25 -14.31
CA ALA A 247 12.83 9.14 -15.46
C ALA A 247 13.85 10.28 -15.52
N VAL A 248 14.12 10.93 -14.39
CA VAL A 248 15.09 12.02 -14.32
C VAL A 248 16.52 11.48 -14.48
N GLY A 249 16.85 10.40 -13.77
CA GLY A 249 18.17 9.79 -13.79
C GLY A 249 18.57 9.26 -15.17
N SER A 250 17.68 8.53 -15.84
CA SER A 250 17.93 8.05 -17.20
C SER A 250 18.02 9.21 -18.18
N SER A 251 16.99 10.06 -18.27
CA SER A 251 16.88 11.10 -19.30
C SER A 251 18.00 12.14 -19.22
N LEU A 252 18.35 12.59 -18.01
CA LEU A 252 19.41 13.58 -17.82
C LEU A 252 20.76 13.02 -18.25
N THR A 253 21.05 11.78 -17.87
CA THR A 253 22.29 11.09 -18.22
C THR A 253 22.35 10.81 -19.72
N THR A 254 21.26 10.34 -20.34
CA THR A 254 21.13 10.17 -21.79
C THR A 254 21.45 11.48 -22.54
N MET A 255 20.88 12.61 -22.10
CA MET A 255 21.13 13.91 -22.73
C MET A 255 22.59 14.34 -22.59
N MET A 256 23.19 14.17 -21.41
CA MET A 256 24.61 14.49 -21.19
C MET A 256 25.53 13.65 -22.09
N LEU A 257 25.27 12.33 -22.19
CA LEU A 257 26.03 11.45 -23.08
C LEU A 257 25.83 11.81 -24.55
N ALA A 258 24.60 12.12 -24.98
CA ALA A 258 24.34 12.55 -26.36
C ALA A 258 25.03 13.88 -26.70
N ALA A 259 25.05 14.84 -25.77
CA ALA A 259 25.76 16.11 -25.94
C ALA A 259 27.27 15.89 -26.08
N ALA A 260 27.85 15.05 -25.22
CA ALA A 260 29.26 14.69 -25.25
C ALA A 260 29.62 13.95 -26.55
N ALA A 261 28.80 12.98 -26.97
CA ALA A 261 28.97 12.25 -28.22
C ALA A 261 29.05 13.19 -29.42
N VAL A 262 28.10 14.13 -29.53
CA VAL A 262 28.07 15.10 -30.64
C VAL A 262 29.23 16.09 -30.57
N TRP A 263 29.57 16.57 -29.37
CA TRP A 263 30.63 17.58 -29.21
C TRP A 263 32.01 17.03 -29.53
N PHE A 264 32.37 15.87 -28.96
CA PHE A 264 33.70 15.29 -29.14
C PHE A 264 33.82 14.49 -30.45
N GLY A 265 32.72 13.92 -30.95
CA GLY A 265 32.73 13.11 -32.17
C GLY A 265 33.68 11.90 -32.05
N GLY A 266 34.15 11.43 -33.22
CA GLY A 266 35.19 10.40 -33.31
C GLY A 266 34.91 9.16 -32.47
N TRP A 267 35.90 8.77 -31.66
CA TRP A 267 35.82 7.57 -30.82
C TRP A 267 34.74 7.68 -29.73
N VAL A 268 34.47 8.87 -29.19
CA VAL A 268 33.45 9.07 -28.14
C VAL A 268 32.05 8.80 -28.69
N ASP A 269 31.71 9.38 -29.84
CA ASP A 269 30.44 9.11 -30.52
C ASP A 269 30.34 7.64 -30.94
N TRP A 270 31.42 7.07 -31.46
CA TRP A 270 31.47 5.67 -31.86
C TRP A 270 31.19 4.74 -30.66
N THR A 271 31.88 4.90 -29.54
CA THR A 271 31.70 4.06 -28.34
C THR A 271 30.28 4.17 -27.79
N ILE A 272 29.76 5.39 -27.62
CA ILE A 272 28.40 5.59 -27.11
C ILE A 272 27.36 4.94 -28.04
N ARG A 273 27.52 5.07 -29.35
CA ARG A 273 26.64 4.43 -30.33
C ARG A 273 26.75 2.91 -30.30
N ARG A 274 27.95 2.33 -30.18
CA ARG A 274 28.14 0.88 -30.07
C ARG A 274 27.47 0.32 -28.82
N ILE A 275 27.66 0.95 -27.66
CA ILE A 275 26.97 0.55 -26.43
C ILE A 275 25.45 0.67 -26.59
N ASN A 276 24.97 1.77 -27.19
CA ASN A 276 23.54 1.98 -27.45
C ASN A 276 22.94 0.88 -28.33
N GLU A 277 23.61 0.50 -29.43
CA GLU A 277 23.17 -0.57 -30.32
C GLU A 277 23.09 -1.92 -29.58
N ILE A 278 24.08 -2.23 -28.74
CA ILE A 278 24.07 -3.46 -27.91
C ILE A 278 22.88 -3.44 -26.95
N VAL A 279 22.69 -2.36 -26.20
CA VAL A 279 21.62 -2.27 -25.19
C VAL A 279 20.23 -2.31 -25.83
N MET A 280 20.04 -1.72 -27.01
CA MET A 280 18.75 -1.76 -27.73
C MET A 280 18.33 -3.17 -28.19
N ILE A 281 19.28 -4.10 -28.32
CA ILE A 281 19.00 -5.51 -28.66
C ILE A 281 18.60 -6.30 -27.41
N LEU A 282 18.99 -5.83 -26.21
CA LEU A 282 18.72 -6.52 -24.97
C LEU A 282 17.24 -6.37 -24.55
N PRO A 283 16.56 -7.46 -24.19
CA PRO A 283 15.20 -7.39 -23.70
C PRO A 283 15.20 -6.96 -22.22
N LEU A 284 14.65 -5.77 -21.95
CA LEU A 284 14.68 -5.14 -20.61
C LEU A 284 14.07 -6.05 -19.53
N LEU A 285 12.84 -6.55 -19.75
CA LEU A 285 12.12 -7.35 -18.76
C LEU A 285 12.88 -8.64 -18.38
N PRO A 286 13.37 -9.48 -19.32
CA PRO A 286 14.20 -10.63 -18.98
C PRO A 286 15.44 -10.30 -18.14
N ILE A 287 16.12 -9.17 -18.38
CA ILE A 287 17.26 -8.77 -17.56
C ILE A 287 16.80 -8.45 -16.14
N LEU A 288 15.71 -7.68 -15.98
CA LEU A 288 15.18 -7.35 -14.65
C LEU A 288 14.69 -8.61 -13.92
N ILE A 289 14.13 -9.59 -14.64
CA ILE A 289 13.77 -10.91 -14.09
C ILE A 289 15.01 -11.64 -13.60
N MET A 290 16.07 -11.70 -14.40
CA MET A 290 17.33 -12.35 -14.01
C MET A 290 17.93 -11.70 -12.76
N ILE A 291 17.95 -10.36 -12.68
CA ILE A 291 18.44 -9.64 -11.49
C ILE A 291 17.57 -9.92 -10.26
N GLY A 292 16.25 -9.89 -10.42
CA GLY A 292 15.31 -10.15 -9.32
C GLY A 292 15.39 -11.59 -8.79
N LEU A 293 15.66 -12.57 -9.65
CA LEU A 293 15.78 -13.98 -9.26
C LEU A 293 17.14 -14.35 -8.68
N PHE A 294 18.24 -13.87 -9.27
CA PHE A 294 19.58 -14.34 -8.94
C PHE A 294 20.42 -13.37 -8.12
N TYR A 295 20.04 -12.09 -8.03
CA TYR A 295 20.87 -11.07 -7.39
C TYR A 295 20.17 -10.38 -6.23
N SER A 296 19.11 -9.62 -6.49
CA SER A 296 18.42 -8.85 -5.45
C SER A 296 17.00 -8.48 -5.86
N ARG A 297 16.06 -8.67 -4.94
CA ARG A 297 14.67 -8.17 -5.06
C ARG A 297 14.48 -6.77 -4.45
N SER A 298 15.55 -6.11 -4.03
CA SER A 298 15.43 -4.73 -3.52
C SER A 298 14.99 -3.81 -4.65
N ILE A 299 13.96 -3.02 -4.38
CA ILE A 299 13.45 -2.04 -5.36
C ILE A 299 14.55 -1.06 -5.81
N TRP A 300 15.47 -0.69 -4.93
CA TRP A 300 16.55 0.25 -5.22
C TRP A 300 17.65 -0.36 -6.09
N SER A 301 17.92 -1.67 -5.94
CA SER A 301 18.82 -2.41 -6.84
C SER A 301 18.23 -2.48 -8.25
N ILE A 302 16.94 -2.80 -8.35
CA ILE A 302 16.21 -2.83 -9.62
C ILE A 302 16.20 -1.44 -10.26
N LEU A 303 15.95 -0.38 -9.49
CA LEU A 303 16.00 1.00 -9.96
C LEU A 303 17.36 1.35 -10.58
N GLY A 304 18.47 0.93 -9.94
CA GLY A 304 19.81 1.13 -10.47
C GLY A 304 20.00 0.49 -11.84
N VAL A 305 19.52 -0.73 -12.03
CA VAL A 305 19.57 -1.43 -13.33
C VAL A 305 18.67 -0.76 -14.37
N VAL A 306 17.46 -0.36 -13.98
CA VAL A 306 16.51 0.36 -14.84
C VAL A 306 17.12 1.67 -15.33
N ILE A 307 17.79 2.42 -14.46
CA ILE A 307 18.49 3.65 -14.84
C ILE A 307 19.66 3.31 -15.77
N ALA A 308 20.52 2.36 -15.39
CA ALA A 308 21.72 2.00 -16.16
C ALA A 308 21.38 1.58 -17.60
N LEU A 309 20.35 0.75 -17.78
CA LEU A 309 19.89 0.33 -19.09
C LEU A 309 19.11 1.45 -19.80
N GLY A 310 18.28 2.20 -19.06
CA GLY A 310 17.46 3.29 -19.59
C GLY A 310 18.26 4.51 -20.07
N ILE A 311 19.54 4.62 -19.69
CA ILE A 311 20.46 5.62 -20.26
C ILE A 311 20.58 5.45 -21.78
N PHE A 312 20.56 4.20 -22.26
CA PHE A 312 20.71 3.84 -23.65
C PHE A 312 19.35 3.48 -24.27
N GLY A 313 19.13 3.88 -25.52
CA GLY A 313 17.89 3.65 -26.24
C GLY A 313 17.61 4.73 -27.27
N SER A 314 16.33 4.89 -27.61
CA SER A 314 15.87 5.90 -28.58
C SER A 314 16.19 7.33 -28.16
N GLY A 315 16.31 7.59 -26.85
CA GLY A 315 16.68 8.90 -26.30
C GLY A 315 18.05 9.39 -26.79
N ILE A 316 19.06 8.50 -26.86
CA ILE A 316 20.39 8.86 -27.37
C ILE A 316 20.31 9.35 -28.81
N LEU A 317 19.57 8.63 -29.67
CA LEU A 317 19.42 8.95 -31.09
C LEU A 317 18.67 10.29 -31.28
N SER A 318 17.59 10.47 -30.53
CA SER A 318 16.77 11.69 -30.55
C SER A 318 17.56 12.91 -30.11
N TYR A 319 18.21 12.87 -28.94
CA TYR A 319 19.02 14.00 -28.47
C TYR A 319 20.22 14.26 -29.37
N ARG A 320 20.87 13.22 -29.91
CA ARG A 320 21.96 13.37 -30.87
C ARG A 320 21.53 14.16 -32.11
N SER A 321 20.37 13.85 -32.68
CA SER A 321 19.83 14.57 -33.84
C SER A 321 19.65 16.08 -33.58
N MET A 322 19.20 16.42 -32.37
CA MET A 322 18.99 17.81 -31.97
C MET A 322 20.33 18.50 -31.65
N PHE A 323 21.25 17.81 -30.99
CA PHE A 323 22.57 18.34 -30.67
C PHE A 323 23.42 18.58 -31.91
N LEU A 324 23.27 17.76 -32.97
CA LEU A 324 23.96 18.01 -34.25
C LEU A 324 23.54 19.36 -34.84
N GLN A 325 22.24 19.67 -34.85
CA GLN A 325 21.74 20.98 -35.32
C GLN A 325 22.26 22.12 -34.43
N VAL A 326 22.32 21.90 -33.12
CA VAL A 326 22.85 22.87 -32.16
C VAL A 326 24.34 23.13 -32.37
N ARG A 327 25.14 22.07 -32.58
CA ARG A 327 26.59 22.19 -32.75
C ARG A 327 26.97 23.04 -33.97
N GLU A 328 26.21 22.94 -35.06
CA GLU A 328 26.44 23.70 -36.30
C GLU A 328 25.87 25.13 -36.27
N SER A 329 25.40 25.61 -35.12
CA SER A 329 24.80 26.95 -35.01
C SER A 329 25.83 28.06 -34.79
N GLY A 330 25.57 29.24 -35.38
CA GLY A 330 26.51 30.38 -35.34
C GLY A 330 26.85 30.90 -33.93
N TYR A 331 25.98 30.71 -32.92
CA TYR A 331 26.31 31.10 -31.55
C TYR A 331 27.31 30.15 -30.88
N ILE A 332 27.39 28.89 -31.31
CA ILE A 332 28.43 27.95 -30.88
C ILE A 332 29.77 28.29 -31.53
N GLU A 333 29.75 28.68 -32.81
CA GLU A 333 30.93 29.19 -33.50
C GLU A 333 31.47 30.48 -32.84
N ALA A 334 30.60 31.46 -32.58
CA ALA A 334 30.97 32.64 -31.83
C ALA A 334 31.51 32.30 -30.43
N ALA A 335 30.91 31.30 -29.76
CA ALA A 335 31.39 30.84 -28.46
C ALA A 335 32.82 30.29 -28.50
N ARG A 336 33.15 29.53 -29.55
CA ARG A 336 34.52 29.05 -29.80
C ARG A 336 35.47 30.21 -30.11
N ALA A 337 35.05 31.17 -30.92
CA ALA A 337 35.89 32.30 -31.35
C ALA A 337 36.33 33.18 -30.17
N TYR A 338 35.50 33.36 -29.14
CA TYR A 338 35.88 34.12 -27.94
C TYR A 338 36.64 33.27 -26.88
N GLY A 339 36.90 31.99 -27.15
CA GLY A 339 37.70 31.11 -26.29
C GLY A 339 36.92 30.31 -25.24
N ALA A 340 35.64 30.01 -25.47
CA ALA A 340 34.90 29.10 -24.58
C ALA A 340 35.47 27.67 -24.65
N GLY A 341 35.88 27.11 -23.51
CA GLY A 341 36.31 25.71 -23.43
C GLY A 341 35.18 24.70 -23.63
N ASN A 342 35.52 23.46 -23.97
CA ASN A 342 34.60 22.36 -24.29
C ASN A 342 33.46 22.18 -23.27
N GLY A 343 33.79 22.09 -21.97
CA GLY A 343 32.79 21.93 -20.92
C GLY A 343 31.84 23.14 -20.82
N ARG A 344 32.36 24.36 -21.02
CA ARG A 344 31.54 25.58 -21.05
C ARG A 344 30.55 25.51 -22.23
N ILE A 345 31.00 25.06 -23.39
CA ILE A 345 30.14 24.91 -24.57
C ILE A 345 29.02 23.91 -24.32
N ILE A 346 29.36 22.71 -23.80
CA ILE A 346 28.37 21.67 -23.51
C ILE A 346 27.34 22.15 -22.47
N PHE A 347 27.77 22.57 -21.29
CA PHE A 347 26.88 22.82 -20.16
C PHE A 347 26.20 24.19 -20.18
N ARG A 348 26.79 25.20 -20.85
CA ARG A 348 26.25 26.57 -20.85
C ARG A 348 25.59 26.97 -22.17
N TYR A 349 25.87 26.26 -23.26
CA TYR A 349 25.30 26.58 -24.58
C TYR A 349 24.48 25.43 -25.15
N MET A 350 25.02 24.22 -25.23
CA MET A 350 24.32 23.10 -25.90
C MET A 350 23.17 22.54 -25.04
N ILE A 351 23.46 22.06 -23.83
CA ILE A 351 22.46 21.42 -22.96
C ILE A 351 21.29 22.37 -22.64
N PRO A 352 21.51 23.64 -22.23
CA PRO A 352 20.41 24.55 -21.94
C PRO A 352 19.48 24.81 -23.13
N ARG A 353 19.98 24.67 -24.37
CA ARG A 353 19.18 24.85 -25.58
C ARG A 353 18.18 23.71 -25.78
N ILE A 354 18.55 22.47 -25.43
CA ILE A 354 17.73 21.27 -25.64
C ILE A 354 16.91 20.91 -24.39
N LEU A 355 17.36 21.32 -23.20
CA LEU A 355 16.70 21.03 -21.92
C LEU A 355 15.17 21.29 -21.92
N PRO A 356 14.63 22.36 -22.55
CA PRO A 356 13.17 22.56 -22.62
C PRO A 356 12.40 21.42 -23.29
N VAL A 357 13.02 20.71 -24.25
CA VAL A 357 12.45 19.55 -24.95
C VAL A 357 12.49 18.29 -24.08
N LEU A 358 13.46 18.21 -23.16
CA LEU A 358 13.58 17.08 -22.23
C LEU A 358 12.48 17.07 -21.16
N ILE A 359 11.99 18.26 -20.75
CA ILE A 359 11.03 18.39 -19.66
C ILE A 359 9.74 17.59 -19.88
N PRO A 360 9.03 17.73 -21.02
CA PRO A 360 7.86 16.90 -21.31
C PRO A 360 8.20 15.40 -21.36
N GLY A 361 9.36 15.08 -21.94
CA GLY A 361 9.79 13.70 -22.16
C GLY A 361 9.96 12.89 -20.88
N PHE A 362 10.62 13.44 -19.85
CA PHE A 362 10.74 12.70 -18.59
C PHE A 362 9.41 12.63 -17.84
N VAL A 363 8.58 13.69 -17.89
CA VAL A 363 7.25 13.70 -17.23
C VAL A 363 6.36 12.58 -17.79
N ILE A 364 6.38 12.37 -19.11
CA ILE A 364 5.64 11.29 -19.78
C ILE A 364 6.21 9.90 -19.45
N GLN A 365 7.51 9.79 -19.13
CA GLN A 365 8.14 8.53 -18.77
C GLN A 365 7.88 8.08 -17.33
N VAL A 366 7.57 9.00 -16.41
CA VAL A 366 7.33 8.65 -14.99
C VAL A 366 6.30 7.50 -14.85
N PRO A 367 5.12 7.56 -15.48
CA PRO A 367 4.16 6.45 -15.43
C PRO A 367 4.74 5.13 -15.93
N SER A 368 5.51 5.12 -17.03
CA SER A 368 6.08 3.89 -17.58
C SER A 368 6.97 3.17 -16.56
N TYR A 369 7.76 3.91 -15.79
CA TYR A 369 8.59 3.34 -14.72
C TYR A 369 7.77 2.92 -13.49
N VAL A 370 6.70 3.64 -13.15
CA VAL A 370 5.74 3.23 -12.11
C VAL A 370 5.07 1.90 -12.49
N PHE A 371 4.58 1.77 -13.72
CA PHE A 371 3.99 0.53 -14.22
C PHE A 371 5.02 -0.60 -14.35
N LEU A 372 6.29 -0.29 -14.65
CA LEU A 372 7.36 -1.27 -14.66
C LEU A 372 7.57 -1.88 -13.27
N GLU A 373 7.62 -1.07 -12.20
CA GLU A 373 7.69 -1.58 -10.82
C GLU A 373 6.50 -2.47 -10.51
N ALA A 374 5.28 -2.01 -10.81
CA ALA A 374 4.08 -2.79 -10.58
C ALA A 374 4.08 -4.13 -11.34
N THR A 375 4.58 -4.11 -12.58
CA THR A 375 4.72 -5.31 -13.42
C THR A 375 5.70 -6.30 -12.80
N LEU A 376 6.87 -5.85 -12.35
CA LEU A 376 7.86 -6.70 -11.67
C LEU A 376 7.29 -7.30 -10.38
N SER A 377 6.56 -6.50 -9.60
CA SER A 377 5.88 -6.95 -8.40
C SER A 377 4.86 -8.05 -8.70
N VAL A 378 4.01 -7.87 -9.72
CA VAL A 378 3.05 -8.89 -10.17
C VAL A 378 3.76 -10.16 -10.66
N LEU A 379 4.91 -10.05 -11.31
CA LEU A 379 5.76 -11.18 -11.71
C LEU A 379 6.48 -11.86 -10.53
N GLY A 380 6.26 -11.43 -9.28
CA GLY A 380 6.84 -12.02 -8.07
C GLY A 380 8.25 -11.50 -7.73
N LEU A 381 8.68 -10.43 -8.38
CA LEU A 381 10.03 -9.84 -8.27
C LEU A 381 10.05 -8.51 -7.52
N GLY A 382 8.90 -8.12 -6.97
CA GLY A 382 8.77 -6.92 -6.15
C GLY A 382 9.55 -7.01 -4.83
N ASP A 383 9.71 -5.85 -4.20
CA ASP A 383 10.40 -5.75 -2.92
C ASP A 383 9.66 -6.55 -1.84
N PRO A 384 10.33 -7.46 -1.11
CA PRO A 384 9.68 -8.29 -0.10
C PRO A 384 9.43 -7.53 1.23
N VAL A 385 10.06 -6.36 1.40
CA VAL A 385 10.04 -5.59 2.64
C VAL A 385 9.04 -4.44 2.54
N LEU A 386 9.05 -3.71 1.42
CA LEU A 386 8.23 -2.51 1.26
C LEU A 386 6.82 -2.82 0.75
N PRO A 387 5.78 -2.21 1.34
CA PRO A 387 4.46 -2.21 0.72
C PRO A 387 4.45 -1.35 -0.55
N THR A 388 4.11 -1.94 -1.69
CA THR A 388 3.91 -1.24 -2.96
C THR A 388 2.54 -1.56 -3.56
N TRP A 389 2.01 -0.69 -4.43
CA TRP A 389 0.77 -0.97 -5.15
C TRP A 389 0.87 -2.24 -6.00
N GLY A 390 2.03 -2.44 -6.65
CA GLY A 390 2.33 -3.68 -7.37
C GLY A 390 2.30 -4.91 -6.47
N LYS A 391 2.78 -4.79 -5.23
CA LYS A 391 2.77 -5.90 -4.27
C LYS A 391 1.36 -6.29 -3.84
N ILE A 392 0.45 -5.32 -3.65
CA ILE A 392 -0.97 -5.62 -3.39
C ILE A 392 -1.56 -6.41 -4.56
N LEU A 393 -1.31 -5.98 -5.80
CA LEU A 393 -1.77 -6.68 -7.00
C LEU A 393 -1.21 -8.10 -7.11
N SER A 394 0.08 -8.27 -6.81
CA SER A 394 0.74 -9.59 -6.75
C SER A 394 0.08 -10.50 -5.73
N ASP A 395 -0.14 -10.02 -4.51
CA ASP A 395 -0.78 -10.78 -3.44
C ASP A 395 -2.25 -11.10 -3.79
N ALA A 396 -2.94 -10.19 -4.48
CA ALA A 396 -4.30 -10.40 -4.98
C ALA A 396 -4.36 -11.54 -6.01
N GLN A 397 -3.42 -11.55 -6.96
CA GLN A 397 -3.34 -12.58 -7.98
C GLN A 397 -2.97 -13.93 -7.37
N SER A 398 -1.95 -14.00 -6.50
CA SER A 398 -1.49 -15.25 -5.89
C SER A 398 -2.54 -15.91 -4.99
N ASN A 399 -3.43 -15.12 -4.39
CA ASN A 399 -4.49 -15.60 -3.51
C ASN A 399 -5.87 -15.71 -4.20
N GLY A 400 -5.94 -15.57 -5.52
CA GLY A 400 -7.19 -15.69 -6.26
C GLY A 400 -8.25 -14.68 -5.83
N ALA A 401 -7.86 -13.46 -5.44
CA ALA A 401 -8.76 -12.45 -4.87
C ALA A 401 -9.96 -12.16 -5.78
N LEU A 402 -9.76 -12.04 -7.10
CA LEU A 402 -10.86 -11.86 -8.05
C LEU A 402 -11.82 -13.04 -8.08
N MET A 403 -11.30 -14.28 -8.05
CA MET A 403 -12.12 -15.50 -8.11
C MET A 403 -13.00 -15.65 -6.87
N ASN A 404 -12.53 -15.15 -5.73
CA ASN A 404 -13.25 -15.16 -4.45
C ASN A 404 -14.10 -13.89 -4.22
N GLY A 405 -14.19 -12.97 -5.19
CA GLY A 405 -15.00 -11.75 -5.08
C GLY A 405 -14.40 -10.65 -4.19
N TYR A 406 -13.08 -10.68 -3.96
CA TYR A 406 -12.30 -9.66 -3.24
C TYR A 406 -11.67 -8.64 -4.20
N PHE A 407 -12.50 -8.07 -5.09
CA PHE A 407 -12.05 -7.18 -6.17
C PHE A 407 -11.37 -5.88 -5.69
N TYR A 408 -11.62 -5.44 -4.46
CA TYR A 408 -11.05 -4.21 -3.89
C TYR A 408 -9.51 -4.27 -3.84
N TRP A 409 -8.92 -5.45 -3.63
CA TRP A 409 -7.47 -5.64 -3.69
C TRP A 409 -6.86 -5.24 -5.04
N VAL A 410 -7.64 -5.29 -6.11
CA VAL A 410 -7.17 -4.95 -7.45
C VAL A 410 -7.61 -3.56 -7.86
N LEU A 411 -8.88 -3.22 -7.65
CA LEU A 411 -9.41 -1.92 -8.08
C LEU A 411 -8.75 -0.75 -7.36
N GLU A 412 -8.48 -0.86 -6.06
CA GLU A 412 -7.89 0.24 -5.28
C GLU A 412 -6.46 0.60 -5.72
N PRO A 413 -5.48 -0.33 -5.76
CA PRO A 413 -4.15 -0.01 -6.26
C PRO A 413 -4.13 0.30 -7.76
N ALA A 414 -4.99 -0.35 -8.57
CA ALA A 414 -5.09 -0.02 -9.99
C ALA A 414 -5.62 1.40 -10.23
N ALA A 415 -6.60 1.86 -9.44
CA ALA A 415 -7.10 3.22 -9.51
C ALA A 415 -6.00 4.24 -9.18
N LEU A 416 -5.18 3.98 -8.16
CA LEU A 416 -4.04 4.84 -7.82
C LEU A 416 -2.96 4.87 -8.92
N LEU A 417 -2.63 3.71 -9.51
CA LEU A 417 -1.73 3.61 -10.67
C LEU A 417 -2.26 4.39 -11.88
N MET A 418 -3.56 4.25 -12.19
CA MET A 418 -4.21 4.96 -13.28
C MET A 418 -4.26 6.47 -13.03
N LEU A 419 -4.56 6.90 -11.80
CA LEU A 419 -4.53 8.31 -11.41
C LEU A 419 -3.12 8.89 -11.56
N ALA A 420 -2.09 8.18 -11.11
CA ALA A 420 -0.70 8.59 -11.31
C ALA A 420 -0.39 8.71 -12.82
N GLY A 421 -0.70 7.69 -13.61
CA GLY A 421 -0.51 7.71 -15.06
C GLY A 421 -1.20 8.89 -15.73
N LEU A 422 -2.48 9.11 -15.42
CA LEU A 422 -3.28 10.19 -15.95
C LEU A 422 -2.69 11.55 -15.60
N GLY A 423 -2.33 11.77 -14.33
CA GLY A 423 -1.78 13.05 -13.87
C GLY A 423 -0.51 13.45 -14.61
N PHE A 424 0.45 12.53 -14.71
CA PHE A 424 1.72 12.76 -15.41
C PHE A 424 1.55 12.88 -16.93
N VAL A 425 0.73 12.05 -17.58
CA VAL A 425 0.51 12.15 -19.03
C VAL A 425 -0.19 13.46 -19.41
N MET A 426 -1.22 13.86 -18.67
CA MET A 426 -1.93 15.12 -18.91
C MET A 426 -1.00 16.33 -18.78
N LEU A 427 -0.17 16.35 -17.73
CA LEU A 427 0.84 17.40 -17.56
C LEU A 427 1.88 17.35 -18.68
N GLY A 428 2.40 16.15 -18.98
CA GLY A 428 3.44 15.93 -19.98
C GLY A 428 3.04 16.44 -21.38
N PHE A 429 1.85 16.09 -21.86
CA PHE A 429 1.38 16.56 -23.17
C PHE A 429 1.13 18.07 -23.20
N ALA A 430 0.65 18.67 -22.11
CA ALA A 430 0.50 20.12 -22.07
C ALA A 430 1.86 20.83 -22.05
N LEU A 431 2.84 20.31 -21.30
CA LEU A 431 4.21 20.82 -21.32
C LEU A 431 4.81 20.68 -22.72
N ASP A 432 4.55 19.58 -23.44
CA ASP A 432 5.03 19.40 -24.81
C ASP A 432 4.48 20.49 -25.73
N ARG A 433 3.18 20.81 -25.67
CA ARG A 433 2.60 21.94 -26.43
C ARG A 433 3.20 23.30 -26.05
N ILE A 434 3.49 23.50 -24.77
CA ILE A 434 4.09 24.75 -24.28
C ILE A 434 5.52 24.92 -24.80
N PHE A 435 6.33 23.87 -24.71
CA PHE A 435 7.75 23.91 -25.05
C PHE A 435 8.04 23.69 -26.54
N ASN A 436 7.14 23.04 -27.28
CA ASN A 436 7.28 22.79 -28.70
C ASN A 436 6.56 23.87 -29.54
N PRO A 437 7.30 24.80 -30.18
CA PRO A 437 6.69 25.89 -30.96
C PRO A 437 5.92 25.40 -32.19
N ARG A 438 6.19 24.18 -32.70
CA ARG A 438 5.46 23.59 -33.83
C ARG A 438 4.03 23.17 -33.48
N LEU A 439 3.76 22.93 -32.19
CA LEU A 439 2.46 22.46 -31.69
C LEU A 439 1.56 23.60 -31.17
N ARG A 440 2.00 24.86 -31.27
CA ARG A 440 1.23 26.02 -30.77
C ARG A 440 0.08 26.48 -31.70
N GLY A 441 -0.01 25.93 -32.90
CA GLY A 441 -1.00 26.29 -33.94
C GLY A 441 -2.03 25.21 -34.28
N LEU A 442 -2.05 24.10 -33.54
CA LEU A 442 -3.03 23.02 -33.60
C LEU A 442 -3.71 22.92 -32.22
#